data_AF-X0Y1E9-F1
#
_entry.id   AF-X0Y1E9-F1
#
_cell.length_a   1.000
_cell.length_b   1.000
_cell.length_c   1.000
_cell.angle_alpha   90.00
_cell.angle_beta   90.00
_cell.angle_gamma   90.00
#
_symmetry.space_group_name_H-M   'P 1'
#
loop_
_entity.id
_entity.type
_entity.pdbx_description
1 polymer ?
#
loop_
_entity_poly.entity_id
_entity_poly.type
_entity_poly.pdbx_seq_one_letter_code
_entity_poly.pdbx_strand_id
1 'polypeptide(L)'
;MVTVEEGGEFQTHKGIIKFDEIIGKPFGSVVFSQPYETQGYKFYVLKPLPSDYVIYMSRKTQIIYPEDAGLILVYSGIGPGSKVIEAGCGSGALTCILGNYVRPDGYIFSYDIREKSLKRALSNVTKAKLQDYVSIQYGDILIDDLEHTNVDSVVLDMP
;
A
#
# COMPACT_ATOMS: atom_id res chain seq x y z
N MET A 1 -2.78 -0.32 -10.86
CA MET A 1 -4.00 -0.56 -10.07
C MET A 1 -5.12 0.38 -10.51
N VAL A 2 -6.37 -0.05 -10.40
CA VAL A 2 -7.54 0.73 -10.82
C VAL A 2 -8.62 0.62 -9.75
N THR A 3 -9.27 1.74 -9.42
CA THR A 3 -10.47 1.75 -8.58
C THR A 3 -11.67 1.45 -9.46
N VAL A 4 -12.46 0.44 -9.08
CA VAL A 4 -13.64 0.00 -9.82
C VAL A 4 -14.87 0.68 -9.22
N GLU A 5 -15.67 1.32 -10.07
CA GLU A 5 -16.91 2.02 -9.72
C GLU A 5 -18.02 1.70 -10.74
N GLU A 6 -19.28 1.71 -10.30
CA GLU A 6 -20.43 1.39 -11.15
C GLU A 6 -20.55 2.40 -12.31
N GLY A 7 -20.81 1.89 -13.52
CA GLY A 7 -20.87 2.68 -14.75
C GLY A 7 -19.52 3.20 -15.24
N GLY A 8 -18.42 2.95 -14.52
CA GLY A 8 -17.09 3.37 -14.91
C GLY A 8 -16.44 2.47 -15.96
N GLU A 9 -15.34 2.96 -16.53
CA GLU A 9 -14.57 2.22 -17.53
C GLU A 9 -13.07 2.43 -17.36
N PHE A 10 -12.29 1.46 -17.85
CA PHE A 10 -10.84 1.54 -17.92
C PHE A 10 -10.36 1.43 -19.36
N GLN A 11 -9.83 2.54 -19.87
CA GLN A 11 -9.31 2.63 -21.23
C GLN A 11 -7.85 2.17 -21.28
N THR A 12 -7.55 1.31 -22.25
CA THR A 12 -6.20 0.81 -22.49
C THR A 12 -5.89 0.86 -23.98
N HIS A 13 -4.62 0.66 -24.35
CA HIS A 13 -4.22 0.47 -25.75
C HIS A 13 -4.81 -0.81 -26.39
N LYS A 14 -5.41 -1.71 -25.59
CA LYS A 14 -6.09 -2.94 -26.04
C LYS A 14 -7.61 -2.84 -25.99
N GLY A 15 -8.16 -1.64 -25.91
CA GLY A 15 -9.60 -1.41 -25.82
C GLY A 15 -10.06 -1.10 -24.39
N ILE A 16 -11.37 -1.08 -24.22
CA ILE A 16 -12.05 -0.56 -23.02
C ILE A 16 -12.58 -1.71 -22.18
N ILE A 17 -12.32 -1.69 -20.87
CA ILE A 17 -12.93 -2.64 -19.94
C ILE A 17 -14.02 -1.90 -19.15
N LYS A 18 -15.27 -2.36 -19.26
CA LYS A 18 -16.37 -1.79 -18.47
C LYS A 18 -16.37 -2.39 -17.07
N PHE A 19 -16.47 -1.54 -16.05
CA PHE A 19 -16.41 -1.97 -14.66
C PHE A 19 -17.64 -2.79 -14.24
N ASP A 20 -18.78 -2.57 -14.85
CA ASP A 20 -19.99 -3.38 -14.61
C ASP A 20 -19.78 -4.85 -14.98
N GLU A 21 -18.84 -5.15 -15.90
CA GLU A 21 -18.47 -6.52 -16.23
C GLU A 21 -17.50 -7.14 -15.21
N ILE A 22 -16.98 -6.36 -14.26
CA ILE A 22 -16.05 -6.78 -13.21
C ILE A 22 -16.77 -6.89 -11.86
N ILE A 23 -17.63 -5.92 -11.54
CA ILE A 23 -18.30 -5.84 -10.24
C ILE A 23 -19.07 -7.13 -9.95
N GLY A 24 -18.89 -7.66 -8.74
CA GLY A 24 -19.50 -8.92 -8.29
C GLY A 24 -18.79 -10.20 -8.75
N LYS A 25 -17.83 -10.13 -9.70
CA LYS A 25 -17.03 -11.30 -10.08
C LYS A 25 -15.91 -11.57 -9.07
N PRO A 26 -15.57 -12.83 -8.81
CA PRO A 26 -14.43 -13.17 -7.96
C PRO A 26 -13.11 -12.79 -8.64
N PHE A 27 -12.09 -12.48 -7.84
CA PHE A 27 -10.72 -12.35 -8.36
C PHE A 27 -10.26 -13.66 -9.01
N GLY A 28 -9.46 -13.55 -10.07
CA GLY A 28 -9.11 -14.62 -11.00
C GLY A 28 -10.04 -14.71 -12.21
N SER A 29 -11.18 -14.00 -12.20
CA SER A 29 -12.10 -13.97 -13.34
C SER A 29 -11.46 -13.35 -14.58
N VAL A 30 -11.95 -13.81 -15.73
CA VAL A 30 -11.57 -13.26 -17.04
C VAL A 30 -12.66 -12.33 -17.54
N VAL A 31 -12.24 -11.18 -18.05
CA VAL A 31 -13.08 -10.24 -18.82
C VAL A 31 -12.43 -9.95 -20.15
N PHE A 32 -13.20 -9.42 -21.09
CA PHE A 32 -12.71 -9.07 -22.42
C PHE A 32 -12.88 -7.58 -22.65
N SER A 33 -11.91 -6.94 -23.29
CA SER A 33 -12.04 -5.54 -23.68
C SER A 33 -13.00 -5.35 -24.85
N GLN A 34 -13.57 -4.16 -24.94
CA GLN A 34 -14.52 -3.73 -25.95
C GLN A 34 -13.88 -2.71 -26.91
N PRO A 35 -14.32 -2.66 -28.17
CA PRO A 35 -15.26 -3.58 -28.83
C PRO A 35 -14.65 -4.97 -29.06
N TYR A 36 -15.44 -6.03 -28.88
CA TYR A 36 -14.93 -7.41 -28.86
C TYR A 36 -14.40 -7.85 -30.23
N GLU A 37 -14.99 -7.37 -31.31
CA GLU A 37 -14.69 -7.78 -32.68
C GLU A 37 -13.30 -7.33 -33.14
N THR A 38 -12.87 -6.15 -32.72
CA THR A 38 -11.57 -5.57 -33.12
C THR A 38 -10.56 -5.55 -31.98
N GLN A 39 -11.03 -5.56 -30.72
CA GLN A 39 -10.21 -5.42 -29.52
C GLN A 39 -10.68 -6.32 -28.37
N GLY A 40 -11.20 -7.52 -28.66
CA GLY A 40 -11.61 -8.54 -27.67
C GLY A 40 -10.45 -9.22 -26.95
N TYR A 41 -9.53 -8.46 -26.37
CA TYR A 41 -8.38 -8.99 -25.64
C TYR A 41 -8.80 -9.51 -24.26
N LYS A 42 -8.16 -10.59 -23.84
CA LYS A 42 -8.37 -11.21 -22.54
C LYS A 42 -7.68 -10.41 -21.42
N PHE A 43 -8.40 -10.14 -20.35
CA PHE A 43 -7.89 -9.54 -19.11
C PHE A 43 -8.25 -10.39 -17.90
N TYR A 44 -7.32 -10.49 -16.95
CA TYR A 44 -7.54 -11.14 -15.66
C TYR A 44 -7.78 -10.10 -14.57
N VAL A 45 -8.84 -10.29 -13.80
CA VAL A 45 -9.17 -9.45 -12.65
C VAL A 45 -8.45 -10.01 -11.43
N LEU A 46 -7.30 -9.45 -11.05
CA LEU A 46 -6.48 -9.96 -9.95
C LEU A 46 -6.67 -9.15 -8.67
N LYS A 47 -6.58 -9.83 -7.53
CA LYS A 47 -6.57 -9.17 -6.22
C LYS A 47 -5.23 -8.45 -6.08
N PRO A 48 -5.22 -7.14 -5.77
CA PRO A 48 -3.97 -6.44 -5.52
C PRO A 48 -3.20 -7.04 -4.35
N LEU A 49 -1.93 -7.34 -4.57
CA LEU A 49 -0.98 -7.73 -3.54
C LEU A 49 -0.37 -6.49 -2.87
N PRO A 50 0.18 -6.61 -1.64
CA PRO A 50 0.91 -5.51 -1.01
C PRO A 50 2.00 -4.92 -1.91
N SER A 51 2.70 -5.76 -2.69
CA SER A 51 3.70 -5.34 -3.67
C SER A 51 3.12 -4.50 -4.81
N ASP A 52 1.88 -4.79 -5.24
CA ASP A 52 1.23 -4.04 -6.32
C ASP A 52 0.91 -2.61 -5.88
N TYR A 53 0.48 -2.42 -4.62
CA TYR A 53 0.30 -1.09 -4.05
C TYR A 53 1.62 -0.30 -4.10
N VAL A 54 2.74 -0.94 -3.76
CA VAL A 54 4.06 -0.30 -3.79
C VAL A 54 4.48 0.14 -5.19
N ILE A 55 4.28 -0.71 -6.18
CA ILE A 55 4.68 -0.42 -7.57
C ILE A 55 3.79 0.66 -8.20
N TYR A 56 2.49 0.67 -7.90
CA TYR A 56 1.51 1.53 -8.57
C TYR A 56 1.09 2.77 -7.76
N MET A 57 1.61 2.99 -6.55
CA MET A 57 1.29 4.20 -5.78
C MET A 57 1.87 5.46 -6.41
N SER A 58 1.26 6.60 -6.09
CA SER A 58 1.87 7.90 -6.38
C SER A 58 3.05 8.13 -5.44
N ARG A 59 4.24 8.34 -6.03
CA ARG A 59 5.50 8.56 -5.29
C ARG A 59 6.27 9.76 -5.85
N LYS A 60 6.96 10.50 -4.98
CA LYS A 60 8.03 11.45 -5.38
C LYS A 60 9.36 11.22 -4.66
N THR A 61 9.40 10.34 -3.67
CA THR A 61 10.65 9.96 -2.99
C THR A 61 11.10 8.61 -3.52
N GLN A 62 12.37 8.29 -3.28
CA GLN A 62 12.80 6.91 -3.34
C GLN A 62 11.98 6.10 -2.31
N ILE A 63 11.78 4.83 -2.63
CA ILE A 63 11.03 3.89 -1.80
C ILE A 63 11.90 2.66 -1.55
N ILE A 64 11.63 1.99 -0.43
CA ILE A 64 12.02 0.60 -0.23
C ILE A 64 11.14 -0.28 -1.13
N TYR A 65 11.78 -1.09 -1.97
CA TYR A 65 11.10 -2.01 -2.88
C TYR A 65 10.74 -3.33 -2.18
N PRO A 66 9.83 -4.15 -2.76
CA PRO A 66 9.37 -5.38 -2.13
C PRO A 66 10.47 -6.37 -1.74
N GLU A 67 11.57 -6.43 -2.50
CA GLU A 67 12.70 -7.31 -2.22
C GLU A 67 13.37 -6.95 -0.88
N ASP A 68 13.67 -5.67 -0.68
CA ASP A 68 14.27 -5.16 0.55
C ASP A 68 13.28 -5.20 1.72
N ALA A 69 12.00 -4.85 1.47
CA ALA A 69 10.96 -4.92 2.48
C ALA A 69 10.75 -6.36 2.99
N GLY A 70 10.88 -7.37 2.11
CA GLY A 70 10.86 -8.77 2.50
C GLY A 70 12.01 -9.12 3.45
N LEU A 71 13.22 -8.63 3.19
CA LEU A 71 14.36 -8.82 4.09
C LEU A 71 14.13 -8.12 5.43
N ILE A 72 13.61 -6.88 5.43
CA ILE A 72 13.27 -6.17 6.66
C ILE A 72 12.30 -6.99 7.51
N LEU A 73 11.21 -7.50 6.93
CA LEU A 73 10.24 -8.34 7.64
C LEU A 73 10.90 -9.59 8.25
N VAL A 74 11.71 -10.31 7.46
CA VAL A 74 12.36 -11.55 7.90
C VAL A 74 13.37 -11.30 9.02
N TYR A 75 14.21 -10.27 8.92
CA TYR A 75 15.25 -10.01 9.92
C TYR A 75 14.74 -9.30 11.18
N SER A 76 13.66 -8.53 11.08
CA SER A 76 13.02 -7.90 12.24
C SER A 76 12.09 -8.82 13.00
N GLY A 77 11.61 -9.90 12.37
CA GLY A 77 10.58 -10.77 12.95
C GLY A 77 9.19 -10.13 12.99
N ILE A 78 8.98 -9.01 12.29
CA ILE A 78 7.67 -8.36 12.18
C ILE A 78 6.67 -9.33 11.54
N GLY A 79 5.54 -9.53 12.21
CA GLY A 79 4.45 -10.39 11.75
C GLY A 79 3.12 -10.02 12.40
N PRO A 80 2.12 -10.92 12.29
CA PRO A 80 0.80 -10.70 12.88
C PRO A 80 0.89 -10.34 14.37
N GLY A 81 0.23 -9.25 14.77
CA GLY A 81 0.22 -8.76 16.15
C GLY A 81 1.35 -7.80 16.51
N SER A 82 2.40 -7.68 15.69
CA SER A 82 3.54 -6.81 16.00
C SER A 82 3.16 -5.32 16.06
N LYS A 83 3.69 -4.63 17.07
CA LYS A 83 3.68 -3.16 17.21
C LYS A 83 5.01 -2.61 16.73
N VAL A 84 4.98 -1.81 15.67
CA VAL A 84 6.20 -1.36 14.99
C VAL A 84 6.23 0.16 14.92
N ILE A 85 7.38 0.74 15.23
CA ILE A 85 7.66 2.15 14.91
C ILE A 85 8.39 2.20 13.57
N GLU A 86 7.90 3.03 12.67
CA GLU A 86 8.56 3.39 11.43
C GLU A 86 8.87 4.90 11.45
N ALA A 87 10.09 5.29 11.09
CA ALA A 87 10.42 6.71 10.90
C ALA A 87 11.02 6.95 9.52
N GLY A 88 10.59 8.05 8.91
CA GLY A 88 10.83 8.33 7.50
C GLY A 88 9.72 7.79 6.60
N CYS A 89 8.43 8.06 6.90
CA CYS A 89 7.30 7.55 6.11
C CYS A 89 7.48 7.74 4.59
N GLY A 90 8.02 8.90 4.18
CA GLY A 90 8.29 9.21 2.77
C GLY A 90 7.03 9.21 1.90
N SER A 91 6.85 8.17 1.09
CA SER A 91 5.63 7.99 0.27
C SER A 91 4.64 6.99 0.88
N GLY A 92 4.96 6.37 2.02
CA GLY A 92 4.16 5.33 2.68
C GLY A 92 4.34 3.94 2.08
N ALA A 93 5.43 3.70 1.33
CA ALA A 93 5.63 2.44 0.61
C ALA A 93 5.91 1.27 1.54
N LEU A 94 6.95 1.41 2.36
CA LEU A 94 7.28 0.42 3.38
C LEU A 94 6.14 0.30 4.39
N THR A 95 5.59 1.44 4.86
CA THR A 95 4.39 1.51 5.71
C THR A 95 3.25 0.63 5.21
N CYS A 96 2.93 0.67 3.90
CA CYS A 96 1.84 -0.13 3.34
C CYS A 96 2.14 -1.63 3.34
N ILE A 97 3.40 -2.02 3.16
CA ILE A 97 3.81 -3.42 3.29
C ILE A 97 3.70 -3.83 4.75
N LEU A 98 4.38 -3.14 5.67
CA LEU A 98 4.38 -3.47 7.11
C LEU A 98 2.94 -3.55 7.66
N GLY A 99 2.10 -2.57 7.33
CA GLY A 99 0.70 -2.53 7.75
C GLY A 99 -0.14 -3.72 7.29
N ASN A 100 0.19 -4.35 6.15
CA ASN A 100 -0.48 -5.58 5.73
C ASN A 100 -0.03 -6.80 6.55
N TYR A 101 1.24 -6.85 6.95
CA TYR A 101 1.84 -8.00 7.62
C TYR A 101 1.61 -8.04 9.14
N VAL A 102 1.29 -6.90 9.77
CA VAL A 102 0.97 -6.84 11.20
C VAL A 102 -0.47 -7.21 11.54
N ARG A 103 -1.34 -7.36 10.54
CA ARG A 103 -2.74 -7.75 10.72
C ARG A 103 -2.88 -9.14 11.38
N PRO A 104 -3.98 -9.41 12.10
CA PRO A 104 -5.17 -8.55 12.28
C PRO A 104 -5.17 -7.70 13.56
N ASP A 105 -4.11 -7.73 14.36
CA ASP A 105 -4.09 -7.18 15.72
C ASP A 105 -2.81 -6.39 16.05
N GLY A 106 -1.87 -6.31 15.10
CA GLY A 106 -0.71 -5.44 15.21
C GLY A 106 -0.95 -4.04 14.65
N TYR A 107 0.05 -3.17 14.79
CA TYR A 107 -0.09 -1.76 14.48
C TYR A 107 1.25 -1.11 14.08
N ILE A 108 1.21 -0.22 13.09
CA ILE A 108 2.36 0.59 12.65
C ILE A 108 2.18 2.03 13.09
N PHE A 109 3.13 2.54 13.89
CA PHE A 109 3.28 3.95 14.21
C PHE A 109 4.30 4.56 13.27
N SER A 110 3.86 5.29 12.26
CA SER A 110 4.71 5.81 11.20
C SER A 110 4.89 7.33 11.30
N TYR A 111 6.13 7.78 11.36
CA TYR A 111 6.53 9.17 11.60
C TYR A 111 7.33 9.80 10.45
N ASP A 112 7.09 11.08 10.17
CA ASP A 112 7.95 11.90 9.29
C ASP A 112 7.86 13.37 9.73
N ILE A 113 8.99 14.08 9.69
CA ILE A 113 9.06 15.52 10.03
C ILE A 113 8.55 16.43 8.89
N ARG A 114 8.28 15.90 7.70
CA ARG A 114 7.86 16.68 6.53
C ARG A 114 6.37 16.49 6.29
N GLU A 115 5.60 17.56 6.46
CA GLU A 115 4.15 17.54 6.19
C GLU A 115 3.77 17.00 4.80
N LYS A 116 4.58 17.29 3.78
CA LYS A 116 4.33 16.82 2.41
C LYS A 116 4.42 15.29 2.32
N SER A 117 5.34 14.67 3.07
CA SER A 117 5.46 13.22 3.15
C SER A 117 4.25 12.64 3.88
N LEU A 118 3.88 13.22 5.04
CA LEU A 118 2.73 12.78 5.83
C LEU A 118 1.43 12.79 5.02
N LYS A 119 1.12 13.89 4.33
CA LYS A 119 -0.09 14.01 3.50
C LYS A 119 -0.17 12.94 2.41
N ARG A 120 0.97 12.61 1.80
CA ARG A 120 1.05 11.58 0.75
C ARG A 120 0.98 10.18 1.32
N ALA A 121 1.74 9.89 2.37
CA ALA A 121 1.72 8.59 3.04
C ALA A 121 0.31 8.27 3.51
N LEU A 122 -0.38 9.24 4.14
CA LEU A 122 -1.77 9.11 4.54
C LEU A 122 -2.68 8.77 3.34
N SER A 123 -2.57 9.49 2.23
CA SER A 123 -3.37 9.21 1.02
C SER A 123 -3.13 7.78 0.49
N ASN A 124 -1.88 7.31 0.48
CA ASN A 124 -1.54 5.98 -0.01
C ASN A 124 -2.02 4.87 0.97
N VAL A 125 -1.85 5.06 2.28
CA VAL A 125 -2.37 4.17 3.33
C VAL A 125 -3.89 4.04 3.26
N THR A 126 -4.61 5.15 3.06
CA THR A 126 -6.08 5.11 2.87
C THR A 126 -6.47 4.35 1.60
N LYS A 127 -5.78 4.56 0.48
CA LYS A 127 -6.02 3.79 -0.76
C LYS A 127 -5.72 2.30 -0.60
N ALA A 128 -4.75 1.96 0.24
CA ALA A 128 -4.42 0.59 0.61
C ALA A 128 -5.37 0.00 1.68
N LYS A 129 -6.32 0.79 2.19
CA LYS A 129 -7.29 0.41 3.24
C LYS A 129 -6.59 -0.09 4.50
N LEU A 130 -5.59 0.66 4.96
CA LEU A 130 -4.73 0.30 6.09
C LEU A 130 -4.90 1.21 7.31
N GLN A 131 -5.84 2.18 7.28
CA GLN A 131 -6.01 3.14 8.38
C GLN A 131 -6.32 2.51 9.76
N ASP A 132 -6.84 1.28 9.78
CA ASP A 132 -7.13 0.58 11.05
C ASP A 132 -5.87 -0.05 11.70
N TYR A 133 -4.77 -0.14 10.95
CA TYR A 133 -3.53 -0.81 11.34
C TYR A 133 -2.31 0.11 11.31
N VAL A 134 -2.49 1.36 10.87
CA VAL A 134 -1.40 2.30 10.62
C VAL A 134 -1.83 3.70 11.02
N SER A 135 -1.00 4.37 11.82
CA SER A 135 -1.08 5.82 12.03
C SER A 135 0.06 6.53 11.30
N ILE A 136 -0.25 7.61 10.58
CA ILE A 136 0.73 8.53 10.00
C ILE A 136 0.72 9.81 10.83
N GLN A 137 1.84 10.15 11.47
CA GLN A 137 1.93 11.27 12.41
C GLN A 137 3.18 12.12 12.17
N TYR A 138 3.08 13.41 12.47
CA TYR A 138 4.27 14.24 12.60
C TYR A 138 5.01 13.80 13.87
N GLY A 139 6.31 13.55 13.74
CA GLY A 139 7.17 13.23 14.86
C GLY A 139 8.62 13.26 14.43
N ASP A 140 9.48 13.80 15.28
CA ASP A 140 10.92 13.74 15.13
C ASP A 140 11.45 12.64 16.06
N ILE A 141 11.96 11.55 15.49
CA ILE A 141 12.42 10.40 16.26
C ILE A 141 13.70 10.71 17.06
N LEU A 142 14.39 11.82 16.76
CA LEU A 142 15.66 12.19 17.39
C LEU A 142 15.49 12.88 18.75
N ILE A 143 14.29 13.37 19.06
CA ILE A 143 14.00 14.14 20.29
C ILE A 143 13.42 13.28 21.43
N ASP A 144 13.29 11.96 21.23
CA ASP A 144 12.85 10.94 22.21
C ASP A 144 11.58 11.32 23.02
N ASP A 145 10.62 11.96 22.34
CA ASP A 145 9.38 12.49 22.94
C ASP A 145 8.12 11.70 22.53
N LEU A 146 8.29 10.59 21.81
CA LEU A 146 7.16 9.79 21.30
C LEU A 146 6.58 8.83 22.36
N GLU A 147 7.24 8.69 23.52
CA GLU A 147 6.78 7.95 24.71
C GLU A 147 6.28 6.50 24.48
N HIS A 148 6.69 5.87 23.37
CA HIS A 148 6.31 4.48 23.08
C HIS A 148 6.98 3.50 24.03
N THR A 149 6.23 2.50 24.47
CA THR A 149 6.73 1.39 25.28
C THR A 149 6.23 0.06 24.72
N ASN A 150 6.99 -1.02 24.94
CA ASN A 150 6.63 -2.38 24.51
C ASN A 150 6.33 -2.48 23.00
N VAL A 151 7.20 -1.90 22.18
CA VAL A 151 7.20 -2.10 20.73
C VAL A 151 8.08 -3.29 20.37
N ASP A 152 7.68 -4.04 19.35
CA ASP A 152 8.37 -5.27 18.94
C ASP A 152 9.52 -4.99 17.98
N SER A 153 9.44 -3.88 17.23
CA SER A 153 10.46 -3.50 16.24
C SER A 153 10.45 -2.01 15.93
N VAL A 154 11.61 -1.50 15.52
CA VAL A 154 11.79 -0.13 15.00
C VAL A 154 12.46 -0.22 13.64
N VAL A 155 11.90 0.46 12.64
CA VAL A 155 12.43 0.50 11.27
C VAL A 155 12.67 1.95 10.86
N LEU A 156 13.91 2.27 10.50
CA LEU A 156 14.33 3.64 10.20
C LEU A 156 14.79 3.73 8.73
N ASP A 157 14.13 4.58 7.95
CA ASP A 157 14.52 4.96 6.59
C ASP A 157 14.68 6.48 6.51
N MET A 158 15.79 6.96 7.06
CA MET A 158 16.11 8.38 7.21
C MET A 158 17.60 8.61 6.92
N PRO A 159 17.97 9.82 6.45
CA PRO A 159 19.36 10.18 6.16
C PRO A 159 20.25 10.24 7.41
#